data_AF-A0A927GEM9-F1
#
_entry.id   AF-A0A927GEM9-F1
#
_cell.length_a   1.000
_cell.length_b   1.000
_cell.length_c   1.000
_cell.angle_alpha   90.00
_cell.angle_beta   90.00
_cell.angle_gamma   90.00
#
_symmetry.space_group_name_H-M   'P 1'
#
loop_
_entity.id
_entity.type
_entity.pdbx_description
1 polymer ?
#
loop_
_entity_poly.entity_id
_entity_poly.type
_entity_poly.pdbx_seq_one_letter_code
_entity_poly.pdbx_strand_id
1 'polypeptide(L)'
;MLERLEEIRENIFRYLEARIELFTLESRGKLEEGVVVGIHGIVLALLGTMTTIFLFILLAAYLNELLESRYLGFLIVAGFFLLLSILWIGAKDFFKSKIRVAAYSAIKKSQEKKTEEKSEAVEELMAQTRSSISNAGRLAQ
;
A
#
# COMPACT_ATOMS: atom_id res chain seq x y z
N MET A 1 -44.08 -14.31 -16.66
CA MET A 1 -43.25 -13.32 -15.93
C MET A 1 -42.27 -14.00 -14.97
N LEU A 2 -42.67 -15.04 -14.25
CA LEU A 2 -41.79 -15.79 -13.34
C LEU A 2 -40.63 -16.50 -14.06
N GLU A 3 -40.87 -17.13 -15.22
CA GLU A 3 -39.83 -17.81 -16.01
C GLU A 3 -38.67 -16.89 -16.43
N ARG A 4 -38.95 -15.62 -16.77
CA ARG A 4 -37.89 -14.65 -17.11
C ARG A 4 -37.08 -14.22 -15.91
N LEU A 5 -37.68 -14.20 -14.71
CA LEU A 5 -36.95 -13.90 -13.48
C LEU A 5 -36.04 -15.08 -13.08
N GLU A 6 -36.50 -16.31 -13.32
CA GLU A 6 -35.70 -17.53 -13.17
C GLU A 6 -34.47 -17.51 -14.09
N GLU A 7 -34.67 -17.18 -15.37
CA GLU A 7 -33.62 -17.14 -16.40
C GLU A 7 -32.57 -16.04 -16.12
N ILE A 8 -33.01 -14.86 -15.66
CA ILE A 8 -32.10 -13.78 -15.24
C ILE A 8 -31.32 -14.18 -13.99
N ARG A 9 -31.99 -14.80 -13.01
CA ARG A 9 -31.34 -15.30 -11.79
C ARG A 9 -30.26 -16.31 -12.15
N GLU A 10 -30.58 -17.28 -13.00
CA GLU A 10 -29.66 -18.35 -13.40
C GLU A 10 -28.44 -17.80 -14.16
N ASN A 11 -28.63 -16.84 -15.08
CA ASN A 11 -27.51 -16.18 -15.75
C ASN A 11 -26.61 -15.37 -14.79
N ILE A 12 -27.20 -14.68 -13.80
CA ILE A 12 -26.43 -13.96 -12.78
C ILE A 12 -25.64 -14.94 -11.90
N PHE A 13 -26.23 -16.08 -11.53
CA PHE A 13 -25.53 -17.12 -10.77
C PHE A 13 -24.37 -17.71 -11.58
N ARG A 14 -24.58 -18.05 -12.86
CA ARG A 14 -23.51 -18.53 -13.74
C ARG A 14 -22.38 -17.52 -13.93
N TYR A 15 -22.71 -16.25 -14.06
CA TYR A 15 -21.72 -15.17 -14.15
C TYR A 15 -20.95 -14.98 -12.84
N LEU A 16 -21.65 -15.03 -11.69
CA LEU A 16 -21.03 -14.93 -10.38
C LEU A 16 -20.09 -16.10 -10.11
N GLU A 17 -20.51 -17.31 -10.47
CA GLU A 17 -19.70 -18.54 -10.35
C GLU A 17 -18.42 -18.44 -11.18
N ALA A 18 -18.53 -18.04 -12.46
CA ALA A 18 -17.36 -17.81 -13.31
C ALA A 18 -16.41 -16.75 -12.73
N ARG A 19 -16.94 -15.70 -12.10
CA ARG A 19 -16.15 -14.62 -11.49
C ARG A 19 -15.47 -15.05 -10.20
N ILE A 20 -16.10 -15.91 -9.40
CA ILE A 20 -15.51 -16.52 -8.20
C ILE A 20 -14.39 -17.48 -8.61
N GLU A 21 -14.60 -18.27 -9.66
CA GLU A 21 -13.60 -19.21 -10.19
C GLU A 21 -12.36 -18.46 -10.72
N LEU A 22 -12.56 -17.40 -11.52
CA LEU A 22 -11.50 -16.50 -11.98
C LEU A 22 -10.75 -15.85 -10.81
N PHE A 23 -11.48 -15.35 -9.80
CA PHE A 23 -10.87 -14.74 -8.61
C PHE A 23 -10.02 -15.75 -7.83
N THR A 24 -10.47 -17.00 -7.72
CA THR A 24 -9.74 -18.08 -7.05
C THR A 24 -8.49 -18.45 -7.83
N LEU A 25 -8.57 -18.50 -9.17
CA LEU A 25 -7.45 -18.82 -10.05
C LEU A 25 -6.38 -17.71 -10.02
N GLU A 26 -6.79 -16.45 -10.09
CA GLU A 26 -5.89 -15.29 -10.02
C GLU A 26 -5.29 -15.11 -8.61
N SER A 27 -6.07 -15.40 -7.57
CA SER A 27 -5.58 -15.40 -6.19
C SER A 27 -4.55 -16.49 -5.96
N ARG A 28 -4.72 -17.71 -6.49
CA ARG A 28 -3.73 -18.79 -6.33
C ARG A 28 -2.35 -18.39 -6.86
N GLY A 29 -2.27 -17.83 -8.07
CA GLY A 29 -1.00 -17.37 -8.64
C GLY A 29 -0.33 -16.25 -7.84
N LYS A 30 -1.11 -15.27 -7.36
CA LYS A 30 -0.58 -14.16 -6.55
C LYS A 30 -0.28 -14.56 -5.09
N LEU A 31 -0.97 -15.56 -4.56
CA LEU A 31 -0.74 -16.11 -3.22
C LEU A 31 0.55 -16.91 -3.17
N GLU A 32 0.87 -17.72 -4.19
CA GLU A 32 2.12 -18.49 -4.19
C GLU A 32 3.34 -17.58 -4.13
N GLU A 33 3.43 -16.57 -4.99
CA GLU A 33 4.55 -15.64 -5.00
C GLU A 33 4.54 -14.73 -3.76
N GLY A 34 3.38 -14.23 -3.35
CA GLY A 34 3.22 -13.39 -2.16
C GLY A 34 3.56 -14.11 -0.85
N VAL A 35 3.23 -15.40 -0.73
CA VAL A 35 3.54 -16.21 0.45
C VAL A 35 5.04 -16.52 0.51
N VAL A 36 5.68 -16.87 -0.61
CA VAL A 36 7.12 -17.14 -0.63
C VAL A 36 7.92 -15.89 -0.26
N VAL A 37 7.59 -14.73 -0.87
CA VAL A 37 8.23 -13.45 -0.52
C VAL A 37 7.91 -13.05 0.92
N GLY A 38 6.68 -13.28 1.37
CA GLY A 38 6.26 -13.02 2.75
C GLY A 38 7.05 -13.83 3.78
N ILE A 39 7.15 -15.15 3.58
CA ILE A 39 7.92 -16.04 4.47
C ILE A 39 9.39 -15.64 4.46
N HIS A 40 9.99 -15.43 3.29
CA HIS A 40 11.38 -15.00 3.20
C HIS A 40 11.61 -13.67 3.92
N GLY A 41 10.70 -12.70 3.74
CA GLY A 41 10.73 -11.42 4.43
C GLY A 41 10.63 -11.55 5.96
N ILE A 42 9.75 -12.42 6.45
CA ILE A 42 9.60 -12.69 7.89
C ILE A 42 10.88 -13.31 8.46
N VAL A 43 11.44 -14.31 7.78
CA VAL A 43 12.69 -14.96 8.20
C VAL A 43 13.83 -13.94 8.22
N LEU A 44 13.97 -13.13 7.18
CA LEU A 44 15.01 -12.11 7.09
C LEU A 44 14.83 -11.03 8.15
N ALA A 45 13.60 -10.59 8.43
CA ALA A 45 13.29 -9.65 9.50
C ALA A 45 13.63 -10.24 10.89
N LEU A 46 13.34 -11.52 11.11
CA LEU A 46 13.70 -12.22 12.35
C LEU A 46 15.22 -12.27 12.53
N LEU A 47 15.95 -12.71 11.50
CA LEU A 47 17.42 -12.79 11.52
C LEU A 47 18.06 -11.40 11.71
N GLY A 48 17.55 -10.40 11.01
CA GLY A 48 18.01 -9.01 11.15
C GLY A 48 17.77 -8.46 12.55
N THR A 49 16.61 -8.76 13.14
CA THR A 49 16.29 -8.35 14.52
C THR A 49 17.21 -9.05 15.52
N MET A 50 17.43 -10.36 15.39
CA MET A 50 18.38 -11.10 16.24
C MET A 50 19.79 -10.52 16.15
N THR A 51 20.28 -10.27 14.94
CA THR A 51 21.61 -9.69 14.70
C THR A 51 21.72 -8.31 15.36
N THR A 52 20.70 -7.48 15.22
CA THR A 52 20.64 -6.14 15.82
C THR A 52 20.65 -6.19 17.34
N ILE A 53 19.92 -7.12 17.95
CA ILE A 53 19.93 -7.32 19.41
C ILE A 53 21.34 -7.71 19.87
N PHE A 54 21.99 -8.64 19.18
CA PHE A 54 23.37 -9.02 19.52
C PHE A 54 24.35 -7.87 19.37
N LEU A 55 24.19 -7.00 18.35
CA LEU A 55 25.00 -5.79 18.19
C LEU A 55 24.86 -4.85 19.39
N PHE A 56 23.64 -4.63 19.90
CA PHE A 56 23.44 -3.80 21.09
C PHE A 56 23.98 -4.43 22.37
N ILE A 57 23.87 -5.75 22.52
CA ILE A 57 24.48 -6.48 23.64
C ILE A 57 26.01 -6.36 23.58
N LEU A 58 26.60 -6.55 22.41
CA LEU A 58 28.03 -6.39 22.17
C LEU A 58 28.48 -4.96 22.48
N LEU A 59 27.73 -3.96 22.01
CA LEU A 59 28.01 -2.56 22.30
C LEU A 59 27.95 -2.27 23.81
N ALA A 60 26.94 -2.77 24.50
CA ALA A 60 26.82 -2.63 25.95
C ALA A 60 27.98 -3.31 26.69
N ALA A 61 28.39 -4.51 26.24
CA ALA A 61 29.55 -5.21 26.79
C ALA A 61 30.86 -4.45 26.53
N TYR A 62 31.01 -3.86 25.35
CA TYR A 62 32.15 -3.01 25.03
C TYR A 62 32.20 -1.76 25.92
N LEU A 63 31.06 -1.11 26.16
CA LEU A 63 30.96 0.02 27.09
C LEU A 63 31.26 -0.41 28.53
N ASN A 64 30.86 -1.61 28.96
CA ASN A 64 31.19 -2.13 30.30
C ASN A 64 32.70 -2.23 30.50
N GLU A 65 33.43 -2.72 29.50
CA GLU A 65 34.89 -2.84 29.54
C GLU A 65 35.55 -1.45 29.62
N LEU A 66 35.07 -0.50 28.81
CA LEU A 66 35.59 0.87 28.79
C LEU A 66 35.34 1.63 30.10
N LEU A 67 34.25 1.34 30.80
CA LEU A 67 33.85 1.98 32.06
C LEU A 67 34.34 1.21 33.29
N GLU A 68 35.11 0.13 33.12
CA GLU A 68 35.57 -0.78 34.19
C GLU A 68 34.42 -1.26 35.10
N SER A 69 33.22 -1.44 34.54
CA SER A 69 32.02 -1.76 35.32
C SER A 69 31.15 -2.79 34.62
N ARG A 70 30.65 -3.75 35.40
CA ARG A 70 29.94 -4.94 34.90
C ARG A 70 28.56 -4.64 34.29
N TYR A 71 27.95 -3.49 34.61
CA TYR A 71 26.56 -3.20 34.25
C TYR A 71 26.31 -1.81 33.64
N LEU A 72 27.26 -0.87 33.73
CA LEU A 72 27.02 0.52 33.32
C LEU A 72 26.78 0.67 31.81
N GLY A 73 27.45 -0.11 30.97
CA GLY A 73 27.23 -0.13 29.53
C GLY A 73 25.81 -0.55 29.15
N PHE A 74 25.22 -1.54 29.85
CA PHE A 74 23.82 -1.89 29.65
C PHE A 74 22.88 -0.75 30.08
N LEU A 75 23.18 -0.08 31.20
CA LEU A 75 22.39 1.05 31.70
C LEU A 75 22.41 2.24 30.73
N ILE A 76 23.55 2.54 30.12
CA ILE A 76 23.69 3.63 29.14
C ILE A 76 22.89 3.33 27.88
N VAL A 77 23.01 2.11 27.34
CA VAL A 77 22.23 1.70 26.16
C VAL A 77 20.73 1.72 26.48
N ALA A 78 20.31 1.22 27.64
CA ALA A 78 18.92 1.27 28.09
C ALA A 78 18.42 2.72 28.26
N GLY A 79 19.22 3.61 28.86
CA GLY A 79 18.90 5.02 29.02
C GLY A 79 18.75 5.75 27.68
N PHE A 80 19.61 5.46 26.71
CA PHE A 80 19.50 5.98 25.35
C PHE A 80 18.16 5.58 24.69
N PHE A 81 17.77 4.31 24.77
CA PHE A 81 16.50 3.84 24.23
C PHE A 81 15.28 4.39 24.99
N LEU A 82 15.41 4.61 26.29
CA LEU A 82 14.38 5.22 27.11
C LEU A 82 14.16 6.69 26.72
N LEU A 83 15.24 7.47 26.57
CA LEU A 83 15.16 8.85 26.07
C LEU A 83 14.53 8.92 24.67
N LEU A 84 14.96 8.02 23.77
CA LEU A 84 14.37 7.94 22.43
C LEU A 84 12.87 7.61 22.48
N SER A 85 12.46 6.74 23.40
CA SER A 85 11.06 6.38 23.61
C SER A 85 10.23 7.57 24.14
N ILE A 86 10.77 8.34 25.08
CA ILE A 86 10.13 9.57 25.59
C ILE A 86 9.98 10.58 24.45
N LEU A 87 11.06 10.82 23.69
CA LEU A 87 11.04 11.74 22.56
C LEU A 87 10.00 11.30 21.51
N TRP A 88 9.92 10.00 21.24
CA TRP A 88 8.93 9.44 20.32
C TRP A 88 7.50 9.68 20.80
N ILE A 89 7.23 9.48 22.10
CA ILE A 89 5.92 9.73 22.70
C ILE A 89 5.54 11.22 22.57
N GLY A 90 6.48 12.13 22.85
CA GLY A 90 6.26 13.56 22.67
C GLY A 90 6.09 13.98 21.20
N ALA A 91 6.74 13.28 20.27
CA ALA A 91 6.68 13.56 18.83
C ALA A 91 5.44 12.94 18.14
N LYS A 92 4.60 12.17 18.84
CA LYS A 92 3.43 11.49 18.26
C LYS A 92 2.49 12.44 17.53
N ASP A 93 2.27 13.64 18.06
CA ASP A 93 1.35 14.61 17.46
C ASP A 93 1.94 15.27 16.21
N PHE A 94 3.26 15.50 16.19
CA PHE A 94 3.97 15.97 15.00
C PHE A 94 3.91 14.94 13.87
N PHE A 95 4.12 13.67 14.20
CA PHE A 95 4.11 12.57 13.23
C PHE A 95 2.70 12.34 12.66
N LYS A 96 1.66 12.37 13.50
CA LYS A 96 0.25 12.30 13.06
C LYS A 96 -0.11 13.43 12.10
N SER A 97 0.35 14.66 12.37
CA SER A 97 0.12 15.82 11.50
C SER A 97 0.80 15.65 10.14
N LYS A 98 2.07 15.24 10.12
CA LYS A 98 2.84 14.98 8.89
C LYS A 98 2.21 13.86 8.04
N ILE A 99 1.84 12.74 8.67
CA ILE A 99 1.17 11.62 7.97
C ILE A 99 -0.15 12.08 7.36
N ARG A 100 -0.93 12.89 8.09
CA ARG A 100 -2.20 13.43 7.60
C ARG A 100 -1.99 14.30 6.36
N VAL A 101 -1.03 15.23 6.38
CA VAL A 101 -0.73 16.10 5.24
C VAL A 101 -0.20 15.32 4.04
N ALA A 102 0.68 14.34 4.27
CA ALA A 102 1.18 13.44 3.23
C ALA A 102 0.04 12.61 2.60
N ALA A 103 -0.85 12.05 3.41
CA ALA A 103 -2.01 11.30 2.94
C ALA A 103 -2.98 12.19 2.14
N TYR A 104 -3.31 13.38 2.63
CA TYR A 104 -4.18 14.31 1.91
C TYR A 104 -3.58 14.76 0.57
N SER A 105 -2.28 15.08 0.53
CA SER A 105 -1.61 15.51 -0.70
C SER A 105 -1.49 14.39 -1.73
N ALA A 106 -1.22 13.15 -1.30
CA ALA A 106 -1.22 11.99 -2.19
C ALA A 106 -2.60 11.72 -2.81
N ILE A 107 -3.67 11.79 -2.01
CA ILE A 107 -5.05 11.61 -2.49
C ILE A 107 -5.46 12.76 -3.43
N LYS A 108 -5.19 14.02 -3.05
CA LYS A 108 -5.51 15.20 -3.86
C LYS A 108 -4.80 15.16 -5.22
N LYS A 109 -3.50 14.87 -5.24
CA LYS A 109 -2.73 14.73 -6.49
C LYS A 109 -3.26 13.62 -7.38
N SER A 110 -3.69 12.50 -6.79
CA SER A 110 -4.32 11.40 -7.54
C SER A 110 -5.68 11.79 -8.13
N GLN A 111 -6.45 12.68 -7.49
CA GLN A 111 -7.75 13.14 -7.97
C GLN A 111 -7.63 14.25 -9.02
N GLU A 112 -6.70 15.19 -8.85
CA GLU A 112 -6.41 16.24 -9.84
C GLU A 112 -5.97 15.62 -11.17
N LYS A 113 -5.00 14.68 -11.13
CA LYS A 113 -4.56 13.96 -12.33
C LYS A 113 -5.71 13.22 -13.04
N LYS A 114 -6.60 12.60 -12.28
CA LYS A 114 -7.76 11.88 -12.81
C LYS A 114 -8.84 12.81 -13.40
N THR A 115 -8.91 14.05 -12.93
CA THR A 115 -9.84 15.07 -13.42
C THR A 115 -9.32 15.71 -14.70
N GLU A 116 -8.01 15.94 -14.77
CA GLU A 116 -7.30 16.44 -15.96
C GLU A 116 -7.40 15.45 -17.13
N GLU A 117 -7.06 14.17 -16.91
CA GLU A 117 -7.20 13.09 -17.91
C GLU A 117 -8.65 12.94 -18.42
N LYS A 118 -9.65 13.17 -17.55
CA LYS A 118 -11.07 13.15 -17.97
C LYS A 118 -11.45 14.36 -18.81
N SER A 119 -10.94 15.55 -18.50
CA SER A 119 -11.24 16.75 -19.27
C SER A 119 -10.65 16.67 -20.68
N GLU A 120 -9.42 16.17 -20.80
CA GLU A 120 -8.75 15.94 -22.08
C GLU A 120 -9.49 14.90 -22.93
N ALA A 121 -9.89 13.76 -22.34
CA ALA A 121 -10.64 12.73 -23.05
C ALA A 121 -12.02 13.23 -23.53
N VAL A 122 -12.70 14.08 -22.76
CA VAL A 122 -13.99 14.68 -23.14
C VAL A 122 -13.81 15.68 -24.29
N GLU A 123 -12.73 16.47 -24.28
CA GLU A 123 -12.41 17.41 -25.35
C GLU A 123 -12.09 16.69 -26.68
N GLU A 124 -11.32 15.60 -26.60
CA GLU A 124 -11.00 14.75 -27.75
C GLU A 124 -12.27 14.08 -28.33
N LEU A 125 -13.14 13.55 -27.47
CA LEU A 125 -14.45 13.00 -27.86
C LEU A 125 -15.35 14.05 -28.53
N MET A 126 -15.36 15.30 -28.02
CA MET A 126 -16.13 16.39 -28.63
C MET A 126 -15.55 16.82 -29.98
N ALA A 127 -14.23 16.88 -30.12
CA ALA A 127 -13.56 17.17 -31.39
C ALA A 127 -13.84 16.06 -32.42
N GLN A 128 -13.75 14.80 -32.00
CA GLN A 128 -14.06 13.65 -32.83
C GLN A 128 -15.54 13.68 -33.25
N THR A 129 -16.47 13.87 -32.31
CA THR A 129 -17.92 13.97 -32.58
C THR A 129 -18.25 15.13 -33.53
N ARG A 130 -17.61 16.29 -33.34
CA ARG A 130 -17.78 17.46 -34.22
C ARG A 130 -17.30 17.18 -35.64
N SER A 131 -16.19 16.45 -35.80
CA SER A 131 -15.69 16.02 -37.11
C SER A 131 -16.62 14.98 -37.77
N SER A 132 -17.15 14.03 -37.00
CA SER A 132 -18.10 13.02 -37.46
C SER A 132 -19.40 13.64 -37.95
N ILE A 133 -19.95 14.61 -37.21
CA ILE A 133 -21.18 15.33 -37.58
C ILE A 133 -20.94 16.17 -38.85
N SER A 134 -19.79 16.85 -38.96
CA SER A 134 -19.43 17.60 -40.16
C SER A 134 -19.27 16.72 -41.40
N ASN A 135 -18.76 15.50 -41.25
CA ASN A 135 -18.64 14.55 -42.36
C ASN A 135 -19.99 13.94 -42.76
N ALA A 136 -20.87 13.64 -41.80
CA ALA A 136 -22.21 13.14 -42.07
C ALA A 136 -23.07 14.16 -42.84
N GLY A 137 -22.93 15.47 -42.53
CA GLY A 137 -23.62 16.54 -43.25
C GLY A 137 -23.14 16.74 -44.69
N ARG A 138 -21.88 16.38 -45.00
CA ARG A 138 -21.33 16.44 -46.38
C ARG A 138 -21.74 15.25 -47.25
N LEU A 139 -22.21 14.15 -46.67
CA LEU A 139 -22.69 12.96 -47.39
C LEU A 139 -24.19 13.01 -47.70
N ALA A 140 -24.91 14.01 -47.18
CA ALA A 140 -26.34 14.24 -47.41
C ALA A 140 -26.64 15.36 -48.44
N GLN A 141 -25.60 15.90 -49.09
CA GLN A 141 -25.68 16.77 -50.28
C GLN A 141 -25.12 16.02 -51.48
#